data_AF-A0A929III3-F1
#
_entry.id   AF-A0A929III3-F1
#
_cell.length_a   1.000
_cell.length_b   1.000
_cell.length_c   1.000
_cell.angle_alpha   90.00
_cell.angle_beta   90.00
_cell.angle_gamma   90.00
#
_symmetry.space_group_name_H-M   'P 1'
#
loop_
_entity.id
_entity.type
_entity.pdbx_description
1 polymer ?
#
loop_
_entity_poly.entity_id
_entity_poly.type
_entity_poly.pdbx_seq_one_letter_code
_entity_poly.pdbx_strand_id
1 'polypeptide(L)'
;MKYGISRRGLMGSALAAGAVAMLPGTHRMAGAAPLPRTLTAGPAAAPLVGGKWPDTKVWAYDGVVPGPEIRVRQGDMVRVVARNGLEQPTTVHWHGIRLPNAMDGVPDLTQEAIPPGGEFSYEFEAVDAGSFWYHPHVNSTEQQGRGLAGALIVEEKEPVRVDRDVTWVIDDWVLRQTAQIEENFGHPM
;
A
#
# COMPACT_ATOMS: atom_id res chain seq x y z
N MET A 1 54.27 12.40 67.45
CA MET A 1 53.22 12.69 66.46
C MET A 1 53.45 11.86 65.21
N LYS A 2 52.53 10.94 64.90
CA LYS A 2 51.99 10.56 63.57
C LYS A 2 51.49 9.11 63.65
N TYR A 3 50.19 9.00 63.92
CA TYR A 3 49.41 7.77 63.98
C TYR A 3 49.30 7.14 62.59
N GLY A 4 49.44 5.81 62.54
CA GLY A 4 49.33 5.01 61.33
C GLY A 4 47.88 4.86 60.84
N ILE A 5 47.74 4.65 59.55
CA ILE A 5 46.49 4.24 58.91
C ILE A 5 46.80 2.89 58.24
N SER A 6 46.32 1.79 58.83
CA SER A 6 46.38 0.45 58.23
C SER A 6 45.11 0.18 57.42
N ARG A 7 45.23 -0.68 56.40
CA ARG A 7 44.21 -0.99 55.38
C ARG A 7 42.86 -1.55 55.89
N ARG A 8 42.65 -1.67 57.21
CA ARG A 8 41.38 -2.11 57.83
C ARG A 8 40.46 -0.95 58.28
N GLY A 9 40.76 0.30 57.96
CA GLY A 9 40.07 1.48 58.51
C GLY A 9 39.19 2.28 57.55
N LEU A 10 38.49 1.66 56.59
CA LEU A 10 37.52 2.36 55.73
C LEU A 10 36.28 1.48 55.50
N MET A 11 35.50 1.27 56.55
CA MET A 11 34.04 1.12 56.43
C MET A 11 33.41 2.27 57.22
N GLY A 12 32.74 3.15 56.51
CA GLY A 12 32.07 4.32 57.05
C GLY A 12 31.19 4.97 55.99
N SER A 13 29.97 4.45 55.87
CA SER A 13 28.74 5.17 55.52
C SER A 13 28.74 6.11 54.29
N ALA A 14 28.18 5.60 53.19
CA ALA A 14 27.38 6.41 52.28
C ALA A 14 26.04 5.69 52.03
N LEU A 15 25.07 5.99 52.89
CA LEU A 15 23.65 5.80 52.58
C LEU A 15 23.23 6.93 51.64
N ALA A 16 22.87 6.62 50.39
CA ALA A 16 21.68 7.14 49.71
C ALA A 16 21.74 6.92 48.18
N ALA A 17 20.54 6.66 47.65
CA ALA A 17 20.08 6.80 46.27
C ALA A 17 20.27 5.60 45.32
N GLY A 18 19.13 5.01 44.95
CA GLY A 18 18.94 4.33 43.66
C GLY A 18 18.52 2.89 43.74
N ALA A 19 17.29 2.62 44.19
CA ALA A 19 16.63 1.37 43.79
C ALA A 19 16.48 1.39 42.27
N VAL A 20 17.27 0.56 41.57
CA VAL A 20 17.10 0.31 40.15
C VAL A 20 15.79 -0.47 40.00
N ALA A 21 14.73 0.23 39.61
CA ALA A 21 13.51 -0.41 39.15
C ALA A 21 13.84 -1.19 37.87
N MET A 22 13.89 -2.52 37.97
CA MET A 22 13.81 -3.38 36.80
C MET A 22 12.40 -3.27 36.22
N LEU A 23 12.24 -2.44 35.20
CA LEU A 23 11.08 -2.47 34.32
C LEU A 23 11.42 -3.38 33.13
N PRO A 24 10.81 -4.58 32.99
CA PRO A 24 10.77 -5.26 31.72
C PRO A 24 9.71 -4.55 30.87
N GLY A 25 10.13 -3.49 30.22
CA GLY A 25 9.31 -2.73 29.30
C GLY A 25 10.17 -2.35 28.12
N THR A 26 10.39 -3.28 27.20
CA THR A 26 10.74 -2.91 25.84
C THR A 26 9.54 -2.13 25.31
N HIS A 27 9.53 -0.81 25.55
CA HIS A 27 8.75 0.08 24.72
C HIS A 27 9.30 -0.13 23.32
N ARG A 28 8.58 -0.89 22.49
CA ARG A 28 8.67 -0.72 21.05
C ARG A 28 8.45 0.77 20.86
N MET A 29 9.52 1.51 20.54
CA MET A 29 9.36 2.82 19.93
C MET A 29 8.48 2.53 18.72
N ALA A 30 7.22 2.95 18.79
CA ALA A 30 6.40 2.98 17.60
C ALA A 30 7.19 3.84 16.61
N GLY A 31 7.74 3.20 15.57
CA GLY A 31 8.32 3.94 14.46
C GLY A 31 7.26 4.93 13.99
N ALA A 32 7.69 6.14 13.61
CA ALA A 32 6.78 7.14 13.08
C ALA A 32 5.88 6.45 12.04
N ALA A 33 4.56 6.56 12.25
CA ALA A 33 3.62 5.84 11.41
C ALA A 33 3.84 6.29 9.96
N PRO A 34 3.85 5.36 8.98
CA PRO A 34 4.18 5.70 7.61
C PRO A 34 3.34 6.87 7.12
N LEU A 35 3.99 7.81 6.41
CA LEU A 35 3.26 8.89 5.75
C LEU A 35 2.31 8.27 4.72
N PRO A 36 1.07 8.79 4.59
CA PRO A 36 0.15 8.32 3.57
C PRO A 36 0.78 8.47 2.18
N ARG A 37 0.72 7.42 1.37
CA ARG A 37 1.07 7.54 -0.05
C ARG A 37 -0.14 8.05 -0.82
N THR A 38 0.07 8.92 -1.80
CA THR A 38 -0.99 9.26 -2.76
C THR A 38 -1.01 8.23 -3.88
N LEU A 39 -2.20 7.84 -4.32
CA LEU A 39 -2.43 6.98 -5.47
C LEU A 39 -3.42 7.69 -6.41
N THR A 40 -2.97 8.14 -7.57
CA THR A 40 -3.78 8.95 -8.48
C THR A 40 -4.26 8.11 -9.66
N ALA A 41 -5.56 7.88 -9.78
CA ALA A 41 -6.16 7.32 -11.00
C ALA A 41 -6.29 8.43 -12.05
N GLY A 42 -5.84 8.21 -13.28
CA GLY A 42 -5.95 9.24 -14.32
C GLY A 42 -5.60 8.75 -15.72
N PRO A 43 -5.81 9.59 -16.75
CA PRO A 43 -5.36 9.31 -18.11
C PRO A 43 -3.84 9.16 -18.19
N ALA A 44 -3.38 8.19 -18.98
CA ALA A 44 -1.98 7.94 -19.26
C ALA A 44 -1.80 7.32 -20.65
N ALA A 45 -0.56 6.97 -20.99
CA ALA A 45 -0.22 6.25 -22.20
C ALA A 45 0.78 5.13 -21.87
N ALA A 46 0.62 3.96 -22.49
CA ALA A 46 1.48 2.80 -22.28
C ALA A 46 1.86 2.14 -23.62
N PRO A 47 3.11 1.66 -23.79
CA PRO A 47 3.55 1.02 -25.03
C PRO A 47 3.10 -0.45 -25.11
N LEU A 48 1.80 -0.73 -25.06
CA LEU A 48 1.25 -2.10 -24.94
C LEU A 48 1.63 -3.00 -26.12
N VAL A 49 1.61 -2.48 -27.35
CA VAL A 49 2.03 -3.23 -28.56
C VAL A 49 3.54 -3.10 -28.81
N GLY A 50 4.13 -1.96 -28.43
CA GLY A 50 5.53 -1.63 -28.64
C GLY A 50 5.95 -1.43 -30.11
N GLY A 51 7.26 -1.28 -30.31
CA GLY A 51 7.87 -1.14 -31.64
C GLY A 51 7.52 0.18 -32.33
N LYS A 52 6.86 0.11 -33.50
CA LYS A 52 6.51 1.28 -34.33
C LYS A 52 5.13 1.86 -34.04
N TRP A 53 4.36 1.21 -33.18
CA TRP A 53 2.98 1.61 -32.87
C TRP A 53 2.98 2.79 -31.91
N PRO A 54 1.99 3.69 -31.99
CA PRO A 54 1.82 4.72 -30.97
C PRO A 54 1.49 4.08 -29.62
N ASP A 55 1.85 4.77 -28.54
CA ASP A 55 1.42 4.37 -27.21
C ASP A 55 -0.11 4.30 -27.13
N THR A 56 -0.61 3.28 -26.45
CA THR A 56 -2.02 3.07 -26.20
C THR A 56 -2.49 4.03 -25.12
N LYS A 57 -3.56 4.79 -25.38
CA LYS A 57 -4.22 5.59 -24.34
C LYS A 57 -4.86 4.65 -23.32
N VAL A 58 -4.52 4.84 -22.06
CA VAL A 58 -4.95 4.00 -20.93
C VAL A 58 -5.42 4.88 -19.78
N TRP A 59 -6.03 4.26 -18.79
CA TRP A 59 -6.15 4.82 -17.45
C TRP A 59 -5.23 4.07 -16.51
N ALA A 60 -4.54 4.81 -15.65
CA ALA A 60 -3.46 4.29 -14.86
C ALA A 60 -3.51 4.86 -13.44
N TYR A 61 -3.05 4.05 -12.50
CA TYR A 61 -2.65 4.53 -11.19
C TYR A 61 -1.22 5.06 -11.26
N ASP A 62 -1.01 6.31 -10.87
CA ASP A 62 0.28 7.01 -10.91
C ASP A 62 0.95 7.01 -12.31
N GLY A 63 0.13 7.00 -13.36
CA GLY A 63 0.59 7.12 -14.75
C GLY A 63 1.23 5.87 -15.36
N VAL A 64 1.21 4.73 -14.65
CA VAL A 64 1.79 3.47 -15.11
C VAL A 64 0.77 2.33 -15.14
N VAL A 65 0.93 1.44 -16.12
CA VAL A 65 0.16 0.20 -16.25
C VAL A 65 1.15 -0.98 -16.29
N PRO A 66 1.01 -1.98 -15.41
CA PRO A 66 0.13 -2.00 -14.23
C PRO A 66 0.42 -0.84 -13.27
N GLY A 67 -0.57 -0.49 -12.45
CA GLY A 67 -0.39 0.46 -11.35
C GLY A 67 0.75 0.03 -10.42
N PRO A 68 1.36 0.98 -9.70
CA PRO A 68 2.54 0.71 -8.89
C PRO A 68 2.28 -0.39 -7.87
N GLU A 69 3.24 -1.31 -7.73
CA GLU A 69 3.19 -2.31 -6.67
C GLU A 69 3.24 -1.63 -5.30
N ILE A 70 2.26 -1.94 -4.46
CA ILE A 70 2.26 -1.55 -3.06
C ILE A 70 2.83 -2.72 -2.28
N ARG A 71 3.92 -2.50 -1.56
CA ARG A 71 4.54 -3.54 -0.74
C ARG A 71 4.58 -3.07 0.71
N VAL A 72 3.98 -3.86 1.59
CA VAL A 72 3.89 -3.61 3.05
C VAL A 72 4.18 -4.89 3.81
N ARG A 73 4.44 -4.82 5.12
CA ARG A 73 4.57 -6.02 5.96
C ARG A 73 3.25 -6.36 6.64
N GLN A 74 3.04 -7.63 6.93
CA GLN A 74 1.92 -8.09 7.73
C GLN A 74 1.91 -7.42 9.11
N GLY A 75 0.79 -6.76 9.44
CA GLY A 75 0.60 -5.95 10.64
C GLY A 75 0.91 -4.46 10.46
N ASP A 76 1.37 -4.03 9.27
CA ASP A 76 1.51 -2.61 8.97
C ASP A 76 0.14 -1.95 8.78
N MET A 77 0.05 -0.68 9.17
CA MET A 77 -1.06 0.19 8.78
C MET A 77 -0.83 0.71 7.37
N VAL A 78 -1.67 0.29 6.44
CA VAL A 78 -1.73 0.80 5.08
C VAL A 78 -2.47 2.13 5.11
N ARG A 79 -1.86 3.18 4.55
CA ARG A 79 -2.47 4.51 4.40
C ARG A 79 -2.29 5.01 2.98
N VAL A 80 -3.41 5.14 2.27
CA VAL A 80 -3.43 5.56 0.85
C VAL A 80 -4.46 6.66 0.66
N VAL A 81 -4.02 7.81 0.14
CA VAL A 81 -4.92 8.85 -0.36
C VAL A 81 -5.16 8.59 -1.84
N ALA A 82 -6.32 8.02 -2.17
CA ALA A 82 -6.72 7.82 -3.55
C ALA A 82 -7.24 9.15 -4.12
N ARG A 83 -6.69 9.59 -5.25
CA ARG A 83 -7.11 10.79 -5.98
C ARG A 83 -7.71 10.42 -7.32
N ASN A 84 -8.84 11.02 -7.64
CA ASN A 84 -9.52 10.81 -8.92
C ASN A 84 -9.17 11.91 -9.91
N GLY A 85 -8.26 11.63 -10.84
CA GLY A 85 -7.94 12.47 -12.00
C GLY A 85 -8.70 12.08 -13.27
N LEU A 86 -9.70 11.20 -13.19
CA LEU A 86 -10.60 10.84 -14.29
C LEU A 86 -11.75 11.85 -14.40
N GLU A 87 -12.46 11.81 -15.52
CA GLU A 87 -13.69 12.59 -15.75
C GLU A 87 -14.96 11.89 -15.22
N GLN A 88 -14.83 10.69 -14.64
CA GLN A 88 -15.93 9.94 -14.03
C GLN A 88 -15.61 9.51 -12.58
N PRO A 89 -16.60 9.19 -11.74
CA PRO A 89 -16.36 8.70 -10.40
C PRO A 89 -15.55 7.40 -10.38
N THR A 90 -14.82 7.15 -9.30
CA THR A 90 -14.04 5.91 -9.11
C THR A 90 -13.99 5.53 -7.63
N THR A 91 -13.46 4.34 -7.34
CA THR A 91 -13.09 3.89 -6.00
C THR A 91 -11.80 3.06 -6.10
N VAL A 92 -11.25 2.67 -4.96
CA VAL A 92 -10.21 1.63 -4.90
C VAL A 92 -10.70 0.53 -3.95
N HIS A 93 -10.90 -0.66 -4.50
CA HIS A 93 -11.14 -1.89 -3.76
C HIS A 93 -9.83 -2.62 -3.55
N TRP A 94 -9.67 -3.19 -2.35
CA TRP A 94 -8.46 -3.91 -1.93
C TRP A 94 -8.74 -5.41 -1.95
N HIS A 95 -8.69 -5.97 -3.14
CA HIS A 95 -9.18 -7.32 -3.41
C HIS A 95 -8.49 -8.38 -2.56
N GLY A 96 -9.29 -9.08 -1.76
CA GLY A 96 -8.84 -10.17 -0.88
C GLY A 96 -8.37 -9.72 0.50
N ILE A 97 -8.23 -8.42 0.76
CA ILE A 97 -7.84 -7.92 2.08
C ILE A 97 -9.01 -7.99 3.06
N ARG A 98 -8.79 -8.53 4.26
CA ARG A 98 -9.74 -8.43 5.38
C ARG A 98 -9.57 -7.08 6.09
N LEU A 99 -10.39 -6.11 5.71
CA LEU A 99 -10.35 -4.73 6.19
C LEU A 99 -11.67 -4.28 6.85
N PRO A 100 -11.71 -3.14 7.55
CA PRO A 100 -12.97 -2.54 7.98
C PRO A 100 -13.89 -2.24 6.78
N ASN A 101 -15.17 -2.59 6.87
CA ASN A 101 -16.12 -2.45 5.77
C ASN A 101 -16.08 -1.07 5.09
N ALA A 102 -15.91 0.03 5.85
CA ALA A 102 -15.83 1.39 5.33
C ALA A 102 -14.63 1.68 4.40
N MET A 103 -13.67 0.75 4.29
CA MET A 103 -12.47 0.87 3.46
C MET A 103 -12.51 -0.04 2.22
N ASP A 104 -13.63 -0.72 1.97
CA ASP A 104 -13.71 -1.76 0.95
C ASP A 104 -13.84 -1.24 -0.49
N GLY A 105 -14.18 0.03 -0.70
CA GLY A 105 -14.22 0.59 -2.06
C GLY A 105 -15.47 0.23 -2.88
N VAL A 106 -16.53 -0.31 -2.28
CA VAL A 106 -17.81 -0.57 -2.97
C VAL A 106 -18.70 0.68 -2.90
N PRO A 107 -18.93 1.37 -4.03
CA PRO A 107 -19.74 2.58 -4.06
C PRO A 107 -21.17 2.30 -3.59
N ASP A 108 -21.76 3.27 -2.88
CA ASP A 108 -23.15 3.26 -2.38
C ASP A 108 -23.47 2.17 -1.33
N LEU A 109 -22.48 1.35 -0.96
CA LEU A 109 -22.60 0.33 0.10
C LEU A 109 -21.60 0.57 1.23
N THR A 110 -20.32 0.71 0.89
CA THR A 110 -19.25 0.85 1.88
C THR A 110 -18.73 2.27 1.98
N GLN A 111 -18.81 3.03 0.88
CA GLN A 111 -18.43 4.43 0.79
C GLN A 111 -19.15 5.12 -0.38
N GLU A 112 -19.14 6.45 -0.41
CA GLU A 112 -19.46 7.19 -1.63
C GLU A 112 -18.34 7.03 -2.67
N ALA A 113 -18.71 7.07 -3.96
CA ALA A 113 -17.73 7.10 -5.04
C ALA A 113 -16.92 8.41 -4.98
N ILE A 114 -15.62 8.32 -5.28
CA ILE A 114 -14.73 9.48 -5.35
C ILE A 114 -15.09 10.28 -6.61
N PRO A 115 -15.62 11.51 -6.50
CA PRO A 115 -16.00 12.28 -7.68
C PRO A 115 -14.76 12.72 -8.47
N PRO A 116 -14.89 13.12 -9.75
CA PRO A 116 -13.80 13.76 -10.51
C PRO A 116 -13.13 14.89 -9.71
N GLY A 117 -11.81 14.87 -9.64
CA GLY A 117 -11.01 15.81 -8.84
C GLY A 117 -11.05 15.58 -7.32
N GLY A 118 -11.84 14.62 -6.84
CA GLY A 118 -11.97 14.28 -5.43
C GLY A 118 -10.87 13.34 -4.92
N GLU A 119 -10.90 13.11 -3.61
CA GLU A 119 -9.99 12.18 -2.94
C GLU A 119 -10.68 11.41 -1.80
N PHE A 120 -10.12 10.25 -1.46
CA PHE A 120 -10.54 9.43 -0.32
C PHE A 120 -9.32 8.84 0.38
N SER A 121 -9.35 8.81 1.71
CA SER A 121 -8.26 8.25 2.52
C SER A 121 -8.62 6.85 2.99
N TYR A 122 -7.90 5.86 2.46
CA TYR A 122 -7.97 4.47 2.90
C TYR A 122 -6.98 4.24 4.04
N GLU A 123 -7.46 3.66 5.14
CA GLU A 123 -6.64 3.26 6.28
C GLU A 123 -7.09 1.90 6.84
N PHE A 124 -6.23 0.90 6.78
CA PHE A 124 -6.50 -0.45 7.31
C PHE A 124 -5.21 -1.18 7.69
N GLU A 125 -5.33 -2.16 8.58
CA GLU A 125 -4.21 -3.04 8.94
C GLU A 125 -4.09 -4.19 7.94
N ALA A 126 -2.89 -4.46 7.44
CA ALA A 126 -2.62 -5.61 6.58
C ALA A 126 -2.44 -6.89 7.41
N VAL A 127 -3.56 -7.52 7.80
CA VAL A 127 -3.54 -8.65 8.75
C VAL A 127 -3.09 -9.99 8.17
N ASP A 128 -3.23 -10.18 6.85
CA ASP A 128 -2.87 -11.42 6.16
C ASP A 128 -1.69 -11.17 5.22
N ALA A 129 -0.68 -12.02 5.30
CA ALA A 129 0.40 -12.03 4.32
C ALA A 129 -0.04 -12.73 3.02
N GLY A 130 0.47 -12.28 1.89
CA GLY A 130 0.20 -12.85 0.58
C GLY A 130 0.17 -11.84 -0.55
N SER A 131 -0.22 -12.33 -1.72
CA SER A 131 -0.40 -11.54 -2.93
C SER A 131 -1.86 -11.14 -3.09
N PHE A 132 -2.11 -9.84 -3.00
CA PHE A 132 -3.40 -9.18 -3.23
C PHE A 132 -3.25 -8.18 -4.38
N TRP A 133 -4.32 -7.45 -4.66
CA TRP A 133 -4.32 -6.43 -5.69
C TRP A 133 -5.37 -5.38 -5.39
N TYR A 134 -5.35 -4.29 -6.15
CA TYR A 134 -6.30 -3.20 -6.01
C TYR A 134 -6.84 -2.77 -7.37
N HIS A 135 -8.13 -2.45 -7.42
CA HIS A 135 -8.85 -2.05 -8.63
C HIS A 135 -10.15 -1.29 -8.30
N PRO A 136 -10.79 -0.58 -9.23
CA PRO A 136 -12.08 0.07 -8.98
C PRO A 136 -13.27 -0.89 -8.88
N HIS A 137 -14.32 -0.47 -8.18
CA HIS A 137 -15.68 -1.05 -8.21
C HIS A 137 -16.73 -0.10 -8.81
N VAL A 138 -16.30 0.95 -9.51
CA VAL A 138 -17.16 1.82 -10.32
C VAL A 138 -16.90 1.54 -11.79
N ASN A 139 -17.95 1.26 -12.56
CA ASN A 139 -17.87 0.98 -14.00
C ASN A 139 -16.69 0.02 -14.33
N SER A 140 -16.64 -1.08 -13.58
CA SER A 140 -15.47 -1.97 -13.49
C SER A 140 -15.01 -2.47 -14.85
N THR A 141 -15.93 -2.79 -15.77
CA THR A 141 -15.60 -3.27 -17.11
C THR A 141 -14.76 -2.25 -17.88
N GLU A 142 -15.13 -0.97 -17.86
CA GLU A 142 -14.37 0.08 -18.53
C GLU A 142 -13.11 0.45 -17.75
N GLN A 143 -13.24 0.72 -16.44
CA GLN A 143 -12.12 1.23 -15.66
C GLN A 143 -10.97 0.23 -15.57
N GLN A 144 -11.27 -1.05 -15.35
CA GLN A 144 -10.25 -2.10 -15.35
C GLN A 144 -9.78 -2.41 -16.77
N GLY A 145 -10.68 -2.50 -17.75
CA GLY A 145 -10.33 -2.73 -19.16
C GLY A 145 -9.50 -1.61 -19.80
N ARG A 146 -9.43 -0.44 -19.16
CA ARG A 146 -8.51 0.65 -19.53
C ARG A 146 -7.20 0.67 -18.75
N GLY A 147 -7.02 -0.18 -17.72
CA GLY A 147 -5.74 -0.38 -17.03
C GLY A 147 -5.71 -0.08 -15.54
N LEU A 148 -6.84 0.27 -14.91
CA LEU A 148 -6.86 0.57 -13.47
C LEU A 148 -6.82 -0.71 -12.63
N ALA A 149 -5.62 -1.26 -12.48
CA ALA A 149 -5.30 -2.32 -11.53
C ALA A 149 -3.84 -2.22 -11.10
N GLY A 150 -3.51 -2.71 -9.90
CA GLY A 150 -2.13 -2.84 -9.45
C GLY A 150 -1.97 -3.88 -8.34
N ALA A 151 -0.75 -4.33 -8.13
CA ALA A 151 -0.44 -5.37 -7.13
C ALA A 151 -0.33 -4.78 -5.71
N LEU A 152 -0.84 -5.52 -4.72
CA LEU A 152 -0.61 -5.26 -3.30
C LEU A 152 0.02 -6.50 -2.68
N ILE A 153 1.29 -6.41 -2.31
CA ILE A 153 2.03 -7.49 -1.66
C ILE A 153 2.13 -7.20 -0.17
N VAL A 154 1.60 -8.11 0.65
CA VAL A 154 1.77 -8.09 2.09
C VAL A 154 2.83 -9.14 2.44
N GLU A 155 4.05 -8.70 2.72
CA GLU A 155 5.15 -9.57 3.11
C GLU A 155 4.84 -10.28 4.44
N GLU A 156 5.25 -11.55 4.53
CA GLU A 156 5.16 -12.31 5.78
C GLU A 156 6.03 -11.66 6.88
N LYS A 157 5.61 -11.82 8.13
CA LYS A 157 6.46 -11.47 9.30
C LYS A 157 7.80 -12.21 9.28
N GLU A 158 7.78 -13.46 8.81
CA GLU A 158 8.94 -14.32 8.64
C GLU A 158 9.04 -14.72 7.16
N PRO A 159 9.75 -13.95 6.33
CA PRO A 159 9.79 -14.19 4.89
C PRO A 159 10.52 -15.49 4.56
N VAL A 160 10.00 -16.21 3.56
CA VAL A 160 10.68 -17.38 3.01
C VAL A 160 11.93 -16.94 2.25
N ARG A 161 13.06 -17.61 2.48
CA ARG A 161 14.29 -17.33 1.75
C ARG A 161 14.15 -17.79 0.29
N VAL A 162 14.22 -16.84 -0.64
CA VAL A 162 14.22 -17.06 -2.09
C VAL A 162 15.36 -16.31 -2.75
N ASP A 163 15.77 -16.73 -3.95
CA ASP A 163 16.76 -15.99 -4.74
C ASP A 163 16.16 -14.72 -5.36
N ARG A 164 14.89 -14.78 -5.75
CA ARG A 164 14.11 -13.66 -6.31
C ARG A 164 12.65 -13.78 -5.91
N ASP A 165 12.06 -12.64 -5.60
CA ASP A 165 10.61 -12.43 -5.48
C ASP A 165 10.19 -11.55 -6.66
N VAL A 166 9.29 -12.04 -7.51
CA VAL A 166 8.89 -11.39 -8.77
C VAL A 166 7.38 -11.46 -8.92
N THR A 167 6.74 -10.30 -8.92
CA THR A 167 5.31 -10.16 -9.17
C THR A 167 5.02 -10.16 -10.67
N TRP A 168 4.07 -11.00 -11.09
CA TRP A 168 3.53 -10.99 -12.44
C TRP A 168 2.08 -10.52 -12.40
N VAL A 169 1.79 -9.44 -13.11
CA VAL A 169 0.42 -9.00 -13.39
C VAL A 169 0.13 -9.34 -14.85
N ILE A 170 -0.89 -10.16 -15.07
CA ILE A 170 -1.24 -10.69 -16.39
C ILE A 170 -2.60 -10.11 -16.75
N ASP A 171 -2.70 -9.58 -17.96
CA ASP A 171 -3.90 -8.93 -18.47
C ASP A 171 -3.98 -9.10 -19.99
N ASP A 172 -5.19 -9.08 -20.54
CA ASP A 172 -5.45 -9.13 -21.97
C ASP A 172 -6.22 -7.89 -22.43
N TRP A 173 -5.88 -7.41 -23.63
CA TRP A 173 -6.36 -6.12 -24.11
C TRP A 173 -6.96 -6.27 -25.51
N VAL A 174 -8.20 -5.82 -25.67
CA VAL A 174 -8.83 -5.75 -26.99
C VAL A 174 -8.42 -4.45 -27.66
N LEU A 175 -7.47 -4.54 -28.60
CA LEU A 175 -6.93 -3.39 -29.31
C LEU A 175 -7.39 -3.36 -30.77
N ARG A 176 -7.69 -2.16 -31.26
CA ARG A 176 -7.90 -1.88 -32.68
C ARG A 176 -6.57 -1.97 -33.45
N GLN A 177 -6.66 -2.03 -34.77
CA GLN A 177 -5.48 -1.96 -35.66
C GLN A 177 -4.67 -0.66 -35.51
N THR A 178 -5.20 0.35 -34.82
CA THR A 178 -4.51 1.60 -34.50
C THR A 178 -3.70 1.53 -33.19
N ALA A 179 -3.59 0.35 -32.57
CA ALA A 179 -3.00 0.13 -31.23
C ALA A 179 -3.71 0.91 -30.10
N GLN A 180 -4.97 1.28 -30.30
CA GLN A 180 -5.81 1.90 -29.28
C GLN A 180 -6.85 0.89 -28.78
N ILE A 181 -7.32 1.05 -27.54
CA ILE A 181 -8.31 0.17 -26.93
C ILE A 181 -9.63 0.24 -27.70
N GLU A 182 -10.31 -0.90 -27.82
CA GLU A 182 -11.68 -0.94 -28.31
C GLU A 182 -12.62 -0.28 -27.29
N GLU A 183 -13.34 0.75 -27.70
CA GLU A 183 -14.16 1.58 -26.79
C GLU A 183 -15.46 0.89 -26.35
N ASN A 184 -15.71 -0.34 -26.80
CA ASN A 184 -16.95 -1.04 -26.58
C ASN A 184 -16.91 -1.92 -25.31
N PHE A 185 -17.04 -1.30 -24.14
CA PHE A 185 -17.03 -1.97 -22.84
C PHE A 185 -18.39 -2.56 -22.41
N GLY A 186 -19.43 -2.46 -23.25
CA GLY A 186 -20.83 -2.74 -22.88
C GLY A 186 -21.43 -4.06 -23.38
N HIS A 187 -20.68 -4.90 -24.11
CA HIS A 187 -21.21 -6.14 -24.67
C HIS A 187 -20.45 -7.38 -24.18
N PRO A 188 -21.14 -8.48 -23.84
CA PRO A 188 -20.47 -9.78 -23.73
C PRO A 188 -19.98 -10.17 -25.12
N MET A 189 -18.72 -10.62 -25.19
CA MET A 189 -18.15 -11.28 -26.37
C MET A 189 -19.03 -12.43 -26.86
#